data_AF-A0AAD9L4M2-F1
#
_entry.id   AF-A0AAD9L4M2-F1
#
_cell.length_a   1.000
_cell.length_b   1.000
_cell.length_c   1.000
_cell.angle_alpha   90.00
_cell.angle_beta   90.00
_cell.angle_gamma   90.00
#
_symmetry.space_group_name_H-M   'P 1'
#
loop_
_entity.id
_entity.type
_entity.pdbx_description
1 polymer ?
#
loop_
_entity_poly.entity_id
_entity_poly.type
_entity_poly.pdbx_seq_one_letter_code
_entity_poly.pdbx_strand_id
1 'polypeptide(L)'
;MAYYTVAHLLQDGSYDGSKGGPLGIRPEQMTTEVWDYVFGTVGFPSTTDIPRKQLERMRLEFRTWYPVDLRVSGKDLVPNHLTYFLYNHCAIWPQDK
;
A
#
# COMPACT_ATOMS: atom_id res chain seq x y z
N MET A 1 3.05 -5.47 -3.62
CA MET A 1 2.15 -6.23 -2.72
C MET A 1 1.57 -5.39 -1.60
N ALA A 2 2.22 -4.30 -1.19
CA ALA A 2 1.69 -3.40 -0.15
C ALA A 2 0.21 -3.01 -0.36
N TYR A 3 -0.21 -2.72 -1.60
CA TYR A 3 -1.60 -2.41 -1.92
C TYR A 3 -2.62 -3.47 -1.45
N TYR A 4 -2.27 -4.76 -1.49
CA TYR A 4 -3.19 -5.83 -1.05
C TYR A 4 -3.61 -5.70 0.40
N THR A 5 -2.73 -5.16 1.26
CA THR A 5 -3.01 -4.98 2.69
C THR A 5 -4.17 -4.01 2.92
N VAL A 6 -4.44 -3.09 1.99
CA VAL A 6 -5.45 -2.03 2.13
C VAL A 6 -6.55 -2.09 1.07
N ALA A 7 -6.43 -2.92 0.04
CA ALA A 7 -7.41 -3.02 -1.04
C ALA A 7 -8.84 -3.28 -0.50
N HIS A 8 -9.00 -4.19 0.45
CA HIS A 8 -10.29 -4.49 1.06
C HIS A 8 -10.95 -3.27 1.74
N LEU A 9 -10.17 -2.27 2.15
CA LEU A 9 -10.66 -1.03 2.75
C LEU A 9 -11.05 0.04 1.71
N LEU A 10 -10.46 -0.02 0.50
CA LEU A 10 -10.59 0.98 -0.55
C LEU A 10 -11.57 0.58 -1.67
N GLN A 11 -11.69 -0.71 -1.99
CA GLN A 11 -12.50 -1.17 -3.13
C GLN A 11 -13.46 -2.32 -2.81
N ASP A 12 -13.47 -2.85 -1.58
CA ASP A 12 -14.40 -3.89 -1.08
C ASP A 12 -14.68 -5.06 -2.06
N GLY A 13 -13.62 -5.57 -2.70
CA GLY A 13 -13.74 -6.66 -3.67
C GLY A 13 -14.26 -6.26 -5.07
N SER A 14 -14.59 -4.99 -5.31
CA SER A 14 -14.82 -4.46 -6.67
C SER A 14 -13.52 -4.56 -7.47
N TYR A 15 -13.51 -5.37 -8.52
CA TYR A 15 -12.31 -5.63 -9.32
C TYR A 15 -11.75 -4.37 -9.99
N ASP A 16 -12.64 -3.52 -10.49
CA ASP A 16 -12.32 -2.26 -11.18
C ASP A 16 -12.29 -1.04 -10.25
N GLY A 17 -12.57 -1.22 -8.95
CA GLY A 17 -12.64 -0.13 -7.97
C GLY A 17 -13.85 0.81 -8.11
N SER A 18 -14.80 0.54 -9.00
CA SER A 18 -15.89 1.48 -9.32
C SER A 18 -16.89 1.73 -8.19
N LYS A 19 -17.02 0.79 -7.25
CA LYS A 19 -18.00 0.85 -6.14
C LYS A 19 -17.49 1.55 -4.88
N GLY A 20 -16.20 1.91 -4.83
CA GLY A 20 -15.55 2.39 -3.61
C GLY A 20 -15.41 1.29 -2.55
N GLY A 21 -15.06 1.69 -1.32
CA GLY A 21 -14.80 0.76 -0.21
C GLY A 21 -15.37 1.25 1.12
N PRO A 22 -15.29 0.41 2.17
CA PRO A 22 -15.92 0.68 3.47
C PRO A 22 -15.39 1.93 4.19
N LEU A 23 -14.20 2.44 3.82
CA LEU A 23 -13.70 3.70 4.38
C LEU A 23 -14.28 4.95 3.69
N GLY A 24 -14.97 4.81 2.56
CA GLY A 24 -15.55 5.94 1.83
C GLY A 24 -14.51 6.92 1.28
N ILE A 25 -13.26 6.48 1.13
CA ILE A 25 -12.17 7.29 0.56
C ILE A 25 -12.29 7.24 -0.96
N ARG A 26 -12.39 8.40 -1.60
CA ARG A 26 -12.45 8.51 -3.07
C ARG A 26 -11.06 8.34 -3.69
N PRO A 27 -10.95 7.82 -4.93
CA PRO A 27 -9.67 7.64 -5.60
C PRO A 27 -8.84 8.93 -5.68
N GLU A 28 -9.49 10.08 -5.89
CA GLU A 28 -8.82 11.38 -6.05
C GLU A 28 -8.24 11.92 -4.72
N GLN A 29 -8.68 11.38 -3.57
CA GLN A 29 -8.15 11.76 -2.26
C GLN A 29 -6.84 11.03 -1.92
N MET A 30 -6.50 9.96 -2.64
CA MET A 30 -5.30 9.16 -2.42
C MET A 30 -4.06 9.80 -3.06
N THR A 31 -3.65 10.97 -2.55
CA THR A 31 -2.44 11.68 -3.00
C THR A 31 -1.16 10.95 -2.58
N THR A 32 -0.03 11.39 -3.11
CA THR A 32 1.29 10.87 -2.74
C THR A 32 1.52 10.92 -1.22
N GLU A 33 1.18 12.03 -0.56
CA GLU A 33 1.40 12.22 0.88
C GLU A 33 0.52 11.29 1.72
N VAL A 34 -0.68 10.96 1.23
CA VAL A 34 -1.56 9.97 1.86
C VAL A 34 -0.96 8.58 1.77
N TRP A 35 -0.48 8.19 0.58
CA TRP A 35 0.21 6.91 0.41
C TRP A 35 1.49 6.80 1.24
N ASP A 36 2.26 7.89 1.29
CA ASP A 36 3.48 7.97 2.07
C ASP A 36 3.20 7.75 3.57
N TYR A 37 2.11 8.32 4.09
CA TYR A 37 1.71 8.06 5.47
C TYR A 37 1.28 6.62 5.71
N VAL A 38 0.43 6.07 4.83
CA VAL A 38 -0.10 4.70 4.94
C VAL A 38 1.03 3.67 4.92
N PHE A 39 2.00 3.86 4.02
CA PHE A 39 3.14 2.96 3.86
C PHE A 39 4.36 3.34 4.71
N GLY A 40 4.22 4.32 5.59
CA GLY A 40 5.18 4.61 6.65
C GLY A 40 6.46 5.31 6.19
N THR A 41 6.46 5.97 5.03
CA THR A 41 7.60 6.77 4.56
C THR A 41 7.62 8.16 5.21
N VAL A 42 6.45 8.70 5.62
CA VAL A 42 6.32 10.01 6.29
C VAL A 42 5.30 10.05 7.44
N GLY A 43 5.21 11.20 8.11
CA GLY A 43 4.22 11.53 9.13
C GLY A 43 2.82 11.84 8.56
N PHE A 44 1.86 12.16 9.42
CA PHE A 44 0.48 12.41 8.97
C PHE A 44 0.39 13.65 8.05
N PRO A 45 -0.26 13.56 6.88
CA PRO A 45 -0.32 14.66 5.93
C PRO A 45 -1.23 15.79 6.44
N SER A 46 -0.77 17.04 6.37
CA SER A 46 -1.56 18.21 6.81
C SER A 46 -2.62 18.64 5.79
N THR A 47 -2.49 18.19 4.53
CA THR A 47 -3.32 18.62 3.40
C THR A 47 -4.51 17.70 3.10
N THR A 48 -4.61 16.56 3.79
CA THR A 48 -5.67 15.59 3.53
C THR A 48 -7.00 15.98 4.19
N ASP A 49 -8.10 15.74 3.49
CA ASP A 49 -9.47 15.80 4.01
C ASP A 49 -9.94 14.43 4.56
N ILE A 50 -9.10 13.39 4.47
CA ILE A 50 -9.41 12.05 4.98
C ILE A 50 -9.29 12.03 6.51
N PRO A 51 -10.32 11.54 7.24
CA PRO A 51 -10.25 11.40 8.69
C PRO A 51 -9.06 10.56 9.14
N ARG A 52 -8.30 11.06 10.12
CA ARG A 52 -7.10 10.40 10.68
C ARG A 52 -7.31 8.92 11.00
N LYS A 53 -8.43 8.58 11.62
CA LYS A 53 -8.78 7.21 12.00
C LYS A 53 -8.79 6.24 10.82
N GLN A 54 -9.21 6.70 9.63
CA GLN A 54 -9.25 5.86 8.42
C GLN A 54 -7.83 5.57 7.92
N LEU A 55 -6.96 6.59 7.88
CA LEU A 55 -5.56 6.42 7.49
C LEU A 55 -4.78 5.58 8.50
N GLU A 56 -5.04 5.75 9.79
CA GLU A 56 -4.44 4.91 10.85
C GLU A 56 -4.85 3.44 10.72
N ARG A 57 -6.11 3.18 10.34
CA ARG A 57 -6.58 1.82 10.07
C ARG A 57 -5.83 1.19 8.90
N MET A 58 -5.66 1.91 7.79
CA MET A 58 -4.90 1.44 6.63
C MET A 58 -3.42 1.20 6.97
N ARG A 59 -2.80 2.13 7.70
CA ARG A 59 -1.41 2.01 8.15
C ARG A 59 -1.22 0.81 9.07
N LEU A 60 -2.19 0.53 9.95
CA LEU A 60 -2.17 -0.65 10.81
C LEU A 60 -2.21 -1.95 10.00
N GLU A 61 -3.10 -2.06 9.01
CA GLU A 61 -3.16 -3.24 8.13
C GLU A 61 -1.81 -3.45 7.42
N PHE A 62 -1.24 -2.41 6.81
CA PHE A 62 0.06 -2.52 6.16
C PHE A 62 1.16 -2.98 7.13
N ARG A 63 1.29 -2.34 8.29
CA ARG A 63 2.32 -2.69 9.29
C ARG A 63 2.14 -4.08 9.90
N THR A 64 0.93 -4.63 9.86
CA THR A 64 0.65 -5.96 10.39
C THR A 64 1.00 -7.04 9.37
N TRP A 65 0.65 -6.83 8.11
CA TRP A 65 0.77 -7.85 7.06
C TRP A 65 2.06 -7.80 6.26
N TYR A 66 2.86 -6.76 6.44
CA TYR A 66 4.13 -6.58 5.75
C TYR A 66 5.30 -6.81 6.72
N PRO A 67 6.40 -7.47 6.32
CA PRO A 67 6.87 -7.78 4.97
C PRO A 67 6.17 -8.96 4.28
N VAL A 68 6.50 -9.19 3.01
CA VAL A 68 6.03 -10.38 2.26
C VAL A 68 6.82 -11.61 2.72
N ASP A 69 6.17 -12.53 3.44
CA ASP A 69 6.81 -13.76 3.94
C ASP A 69 7.20 -14.74 2.81
N LEU A 70 6.33 -14.90 1.82
CA LEU A 70 6.52 -15.84 0.72
C LEU A 70 5.99 -15.28 -0.60
N ARG A 71 6.80 -15.38 -1.65
CA ARG A 71 6.36 -15.18 -3.04
C ARG A 71 6.75 -16.37 -3.90
N VAL A 72 5.76 -17.16 -4.31
CA VAL A 72 5.93 -18.29 -5.22
C VAL A 72 5.79 -17.84 -6.68
N SER A 73 6.65 -18.38 -7.55
CA SER A 73 6.69 -18.05 -8.98
C SER A 73 7.47 -19.13 -9.76
N GLY A 74 7.24 -19.22 -11.07
CA GLY A 74 8.10 -19.96 -11.99
C GLY A 74 9.50 -19.35 -12.11
N LYS A 75 10.47 -20.18 -12.54
CA LYS A 75 11.89 -19.81 -12.70
C LYS A 75 12.12 -18.70 -13.75
N ASP A 76 11.21 -18.60 -14.70
CA ASP A 76 11.19 -17.63 -15.80
C ASP A 76 11.07 -16.17 -15.33
N LEU A 77 10.52 -15.92 -14.12
CA LEU A 77 10.41 -14.57 -13.56
C LEU A 77 11.61 -14.12 -12.71
N VAL A 78 12.57 -15.02 -12.43
CA VAL A 78 13.79 -14.70 -11.67
C VAL A 78 14.61 -13.57 -12.33
N PRO A 79 14.99 -13.66 -13.62
CA PRO A 79 15.87 -12.66 -14.24
C PRO A 79 15.19 -11.31 -14.53
N ASN A 80 13.89 -11.17 -14.26
CA ASN A 80 13.12 -9.97 -14.54
C ASN A 80 12.32 -9.51 -13.31
N HIS A 81 11.04 -9.85 -13.22
CA HIS A 81 10.09 -9.34 -12.25
C HIS A 81 10.49 -9.60 -10.80
N LEU A 82 11.08 -10.76 -10.46
CA LEU A 82 11.53 -11.00 -9.08
C LEU A 82 12.78 -10.17 -8.73
N THR A 83 13.66 -9.92 -9.70
CA THR A 83 14.77 -8.98 -9.54
C THR A 83 14.23 -7.56 -9.34
N TYR A 84 13.32 -7.09 -10.21
CA TYR A 84 12.71 -5.75 -10.09
C TYR A 84 11.90 -5.60 -8.80
N PHE A 85 11.26 -6.66 -8.33
CA PHE A 85 10.54 -6.70 -7.08
C PHE A 85 11.45 -6.33 -5.91
N LEU A 86 12.63 -6.94 -5.81
CA LEU A 86 13.62 -6.61 -4.78
C LEU A 86 14.10 -5.15 -4.90
N TYR A 87 14.50 -4.71 -6.10
CA TYR A 87 14.97 -3.33 -6.32
C TYR A 87 13.93 -2.28 -5.89
N ASN A 88 12.66 -2.46 -6.29
CA ASN A 88 11.60 -1.52 -5.91
C ASN A 88 11.34 -1.53 -4.40
N HIS A 89 11.43 -2.68 -3.73
CA HIS A 89 11.22 -2.76 -2.29
C HIS A 89 12.33 -2.02 -1.53
N CYS A 90 13.59 -2.22 -1.91
CA CYS A 90 14.72 -1.51 -1.32
C CYS A 90 14.69 -0.01 -1.61
N ALA A 91 14.18 0.41 -2.77
CA ALA A 91 14.09 1.83 -3.14
C ALA A 91 13.00 2.58 -2.35
N ILE A 92 11.84 1.96 -2.11
CA ILE A 92 10.73 2.58 -1.38
C ILE A 92 10.97 2.55 0.13
N TRP A 93 11.46 1.43 0.68
CA TRP A 93 11.72 1.25 2.11
C TRP A 93 13.20 0.86 2.33
N PRO A 94 14.14 1.82 2.23
CA PRO A 94 15.55 1.54 2.50
C PRO A 94 15.74 1.12 3.95
N GLN A 95 16.50 0.04 4.20
CA GLN A 95 16.77 -0.46 5.55
C GLN A 95 17.74 0.43 6.35
N ASP A 96 18.58 1.22 5.66
CA ASP A 96 19.58 2.09 6.28
C ASP A 96 19.01 3.48 6.61
N LYS A 97 18.06 3.54 7.55
CA LYS A 97 17.71 4.77 8.29
C LYS A 97 17.83 4.56 9.79
#